data_AF-A0A257TAR9-F1
#
_entry.id   AF-A0A257TAR9-F1
#
_cell.length_a   1.000
_cell.length_b   1.000
_cell.length_c   1.000
_cell.angle_alpha   90.00
_cell.angle_beta   90.00
_cell.angle_gamma   90.00
#
_symmetry.space_group_name_H-M   'P 1'
#
loop_
_entity.id
_entity.type
_entity.pdbx_description
1 polymer ?
#
loop_
_entity_poly.entity_id
_entity_poly.type
_entity_poly.pdbx_seq_one_letter_code
_entity_poly.pdbx_strand_id
1 'polypeptide(L)'
;MLGNFSFGDYFKREAINWGWEFLTGKEWLGLPADRLTVSVYLDDDEAAEIWTNDIKLTPERIERMGEDDNFWPAGAPSKGPDGVCGPCSEIFFHTDGGSVEIWNLVFTQFNRVGDPPNNLRPLPSKNIDTGMGLERTAAVLQGVDSNFHIDILRPIVEAAAEVCGLKYDPASDHGRRLRRITDHVRACTFAIHENVYPGNKKQGYVIKRLLRRAVLDGRQLGLHGPFMFKLVPKVAEIMRGPYPELSETVGAVANVIRDEEDNFFSTIDAGLQKVDGIFNEMRASSRVMVDGHDAFEMYATHGFPPELLETLAAEHNFTFDWTGFRAEMEDHEKVSGGGQVKELFKSGPLDALKKALHGSEFLGYQQVEAKAKVVGLIAHDQLCDQIEELNGKDPIVVVLDRTPFYGESGGQ
;
A
#
# COMPACT_ATOMS: atom_id res chain seq x y z
N MET A 1 -0.82 12.53 -7.54
CA MET A 1 -1.47 11.81 -8.64
C MET A 1 -1.79 12.81 -9.73
N LEU A 2 -1.38 12.56 -10.96
CA LEU A 2 -1.71 13.40 -12.12
C LEU A 2 -3.01 12.85 -12.72
N GLY A 3 -3.95 13.71 -13.09
CA GLY A 3 -5.25 13.26 -13.58
C GLY A 3 -5.93 14.29 -14.48
N ASN A 4 -6.77 13.79 -15.38
CA ASN A 4 -7.71 14.57 -16.16
C ASN A 4 -9.13 14.10 -15.84
N PHE A 5 -10.06 15.05 -15.73
CA PHE A 5 -11.42 14.79 -15.29
C PHE A 5 -12.41 15.29 -16.34
N SER A 6 -13.52 14.57 -16.51
CA SER A 6 -14.66 14.97 -17.34
C SER A 6 -15.92 14.94 -16.51
N PHE A 7 -16.70 16.02 -16.51
CA PHE A 7 -18.00 16.08 -15.83
C PHE A 7 -19.12 16.22 -16.86
N GLY A 8 -19.59 15.11 -17.42
CA GLY A 8 -20.63 15.09 -18.45
C GLY A 8 -20.21 15.64 -19.81
N ASP A 9 -18.92 15.63 -20.12
CA ASP A 9 -18.35 16.10 -21.39
C ASP A 9 -17.87 14.90 -22.24
N TYR A 10 -16.54 14.70 -22.36
CA TYR A 10 -15.96 13.56 -23.05
C TYR A 10 -16.01 12.26 -22.23
N PHE A 11 -15.84 11.10 -22.88
CA PHE A 11 -15.88 9.80 -22.21
C PHE A 11 -14.74 8.88 -22.66
N LYS A 12 -14.98 7.56 -22.76
CA LYS A 12 -13.95 6.53 -22.98
C LYS A 12 -13.07 6.82 -24.19
N ARG A 13 -13.66 7.18 -25.33
CA ARG A 13 -12.93 7.34 -26.59
C ARG A 13 -11.84 8.40 -26.46
N GLU A 14 -12.21 9.60 -26.01
CA GLU A 14 -11.27 10.69 -25.85
C GLU A 14 -10.27 10.40 -24.71
N ALA A 15 -10.73 9.85 -23.58
CA ALA A 15 -9.86 9.52 -22.45
C ALA A 15 -8.74 8.54 -22.83
N ILE A 16 -9.09 7.48 -23.57
CA ILE A 16 -8.12 6.48 -24.07
C ILE A 16 -7.17 7.10 -25.10
N ASN A 17 -7.70 7.84 -26.08
CA ASN A 17 -6.86 8.45 -27.13
C ASN A 17 -5.88 9.48 -26.56
N TRP A 18 -6.32 10.37 -25.66
CA TRP A 18 -5.44 11.37 -25.03
C TRP A 18 -4.45 10.74 -24.06
N GLY A 19 -4.86 9.74 -23.27
CA GLY A 19 -3.95 9.01 -22.40
C GLY A 19 -2.82 8.35 -23.21
N TRP A 20 -3.18 7.67 -24.30
CA TRP A 20 -2.20 7.03 -25.17
C TRP A 20 -1.29 8.02 -25.91
N GLU A 21 -1.86 9.12 -26.43
CA GLU A 21 -1.11 10.20 -27.08
C GLU A 21 -0.09 10.80 -26.11
N PHE A 22 -0.48 11.12 -24.88
CA PHE A 22 0.42 11.71 -23.89
C PHE A 22 1.57 10.76 -23.52
N LEU A 23 1.29 9.47 -23.37
CA LEU A 23 2.32 8.49 -23.04
C LEU A 23 3.31 8.25 -24.19
N THR A 24 2.82 8.13 -25.43
CA THR A 24 3.62 7.62 -26.56
C THR A 24 4.05 8.68 -27.58
N GLY A 25 3.39 9.84 -27.59
CA GLY A 25 3.70 10.96 -28.48
C GLY A 25 5.11 11.49 -28.21
N LYS A 26 5.89 11.73 -29.26
CA LYS A 26 7.30 12.16 -29.16
C LYS A 26 7.44 13.59 -28.64
N GLU A 27 6.41 14.38 -28.82
CA GLU A 27 6.22 15.73 -28.30
C GLU A 27 5.84 15.76 -26.82
N TRP A 28 5.45 14.60 -26.26
CA TRP A 28 5.04 14.41 -24.85
C TRP A 28 6.06 13.55 -24.11
N LEU A 29 5.66 12.41 -23.55
CA LEU A 29 6.55 11.53 -22.79
C LEU A 29 7.40 10.60 -23.67
N GLY A 30 6.96 10.32 -24.90
CA GLY A 30 7.72 9.53 -25.86
C GLY A 30 8.06 8.10 -25.40
N LEU A 31 7.23 7.49 -24.56
CA LEU A 31 7.45 6.11 -24.10
C LEU A 31 7.38 5.13 -25.27
N PRO A 32 8.23 4.09 -25.27
CA PRO A 32 8.20 3.04 -26.28
C PRO A 32 6.87 2.29 -26.22
N ALA A 33 6.04 2.50 -27.24
CA ALA A 33 4.69 1.95 -27.29
C ALA A 33 4.69 0.42 -27.22
N ASP A 34 5.72 -0.27 -27.71
CA ASP A 34 5.88 -1.73 -27.65
C ASP A 34 6.10 -2.27 -26.23
N ARG A 35 6.46 -1.42 -25.25
CA ARG A 35 6.60 -1.79 -23.84
C ARG A 35 5.34 -1.56 -23.02
N LEU A 36 4.23 -1.16 -23.64
CA LEU A 36 2.97 -0.92 -22.94
C LEU A 36 2.01 -2.10 -23.08
N THR A 37 1.20 -2.38 -22.08
CA THR A 37 -0.02 -3.20 -22.22
C THR A 37 -1.16 -2.49 -21.52
N VAL A 38 -2.39 -2.92 -21.80
CA VAL A 38 -3.58 -2.35 -21.18
C VAL A 38 -4.45 -3.46 -20.62
N SER A 39 -5.19 -3.16 -19.56
CA SER A 39 -6.28 -4.00 -19.07
C SER A 39 -7.62 -3.30 -19.21
N VAL A 40 -8.71 -4.05 -19.34
CA VAL A 40 -10.09 -3.57 -19.38
C VAL A 40 -11.00 -4.51 -18.58
N TYR A 41 -12.12 -3.99 -18.07
CA TYR A 41 -13.11 -4.82 -17.39
C TYR A 41 -13.67 -5.89 -18.34
N LEU A 42 -13.88 -7.11 -17.83
CA LEU A 42 -14.28 -8.26 -18.64
C LEU A 42 -15.55 -8.02 -19.47
N ASP A 43 -16.51 -7.24 -18.96
CA ASP A 43 -17.76 -6.90 -19.67
C ASP A 43 -17.70 -5.54 -20.40
N ASP A 44 -16.55 -4.86 -20.44
CA ASP A 44 -16.39 -3.57 -21.11
C ASP A 44 -15.85 -3.70 -22.54
N ASP A 45 -16.72 -4.20 -23.43
CA ASP A 45 -16.41 -4.33 -24.86
C ASP A 45 -16.11 -2.97 -25.52
N GLU A 46 -16.75 -1.90 -25.06
CA GLU A 46 -16.55 -0.55 -25.61
C GLU A 46 -15.09 -0.09 -25.43
N ALA A 47 -14.51 -0.27 -24.24
CA ALA A 47 -13.10 0.07 -24.01
C ALA A 47 -12.15 -0.82 -24.82
N ALA A 48 -12.42 -2.13 -24.88
CA ALA A 48 -11.61 -3.07 -25.66
C ALA A 48 -11.61 -2.73 -27.16
N GLU A 49 -12.78 -2.35 -27.70
CA GLU A 49 -12.94 -1.92 -29.09
C GLU A 49 -12.19 -0.63 -29.37
N ILE A 50 -12.17 0.35 -28.45
CA ILE A 50 -11.41 1.59 -28.63
C ILE A 50 -9.91 1.29 -28.67
N TRP A 51 -9.38 0.49 -27.73
CA TRP A 51 -7.97 0.08 -27.75
C TRP A 51 -7.57 -0.66 -29.02
N THR A 52 -8.45 -1.52 -29.52
CA THR A 52 -8.20 -2.30 -30.75
C THR A 52 -8.34 -1.44 -32.02
N ASN A 53 -9.39 -0.64 -32.11
CA ASN A 53 -9.77 0.02 -33.35
C ASN A 53 -9.20 1.43 -33.49
N ASP A 54 -9.10 2.20 -32.42
CA ASP A 54 -8.55 3.55 -32.48
C ASP A 54 -7.02 3.50 -32.26
N ILE A 55 -6.59 2.85 -31.18
CA ILE A 55 -5.17 2.79 -30.79
C ILE A 55 -4.37 1.75 -31.58
N LYS A 56 -5.05 0.75 -32.15
CA LYS A 56 -4.45 -0.35 -32.93
C LYS A 56 -3.55 -1.27 -32.10
N LEU A 57 -3.87 -1.47 -30.82
CA LEU A 57 -3.24 -2.52 -30.02
C LEU A 57 -3.67 -3.90 -30.52
N THR A 58 -2.75 -4.86 -30.49
CA THR A 58 -3.08 -6.26 -30.79
C THR A 58 -3.78 -6.91 -29.60
N PRO A 59 -4.62 -7.93 -29.81
CA PRO A 59 -5.37 -8.56 -28.73
C PRO A 59 -4.50 -9.09 -27.59
N GLU A 60 -3.27 -9.53 -27.88
CA GLU A 60 -2.33 -10.06 -26.86
C GLU A 60 -1.82 -8.98 -25.89
N ARG A 61 -2.06 -7.70 -26.20
CA ARG A 61 -1.67 -6.55 -25.38
C ARG A 61 -2.84 -5.92 -24.62
N ILE A 62 -4.04 -6.51 -24.75
CA ILE A 62 -5.27 -6.08 -24.09
C ILE A 62 -5.76 -7.23 -23.20
N GLU A 63 -5.57 -7.09 -21.90
CA GLU A 63 -6.02 -8.07 -20.92
C GLU A 63 -7.44 -7.74 -20.44
N ARG A 64 -8.27 -8.77 -20.21
CA ARG A 64 -9.61 -8.61 -19.63
C ARG A 64 -9.60 -9.11 -18.20
N MET A 65 -9.85 -8.24 -17.23
CA MET A 65 -9.80 -8.59 -15.81
C MET A 65 -11.14 -8.44 -15.09
N GLY A 66 -11.19 -9.00 -13.88
CA GLY A 66 -12.34 -9.05 -13.01
C GLY A 66 -12.74 -7.71 -12.40
N GLU A 67 -13.79 -7.74 -11.58
CA GLU A 67 -14.27 -6.56 -10.87
C GLU A 67 -13.28 -6.06 -9.80
N ASP A 68 -12.40 -6.92 -9.29
CA ASP A 68 -11.40 -6.55 -8.29
C ASP A 68 -10.25 -5.74 -8.89
N ASP A 69 -9.97 -5.89 -10.20
CA ASP A 69 -8.87 -5.20 -10.89
C ASP A 69 -9.38 -4.05 -11.78
N ASN A 70 -10.39 -4.30 -12.62
CA ASN A 70 -10.85 -3.34 -13.63
C ASN A 70 -12.22 -2.74 -13.34
N PHE A 71 -12.63 -2.66 -12.07
CA PHE A 71 -13.78 -1.87 -11.66
C PHE A 71 -13.40 -0.96 -10.52
N TRP A 72 -13.87 0.28 -10.55
CA TRP A 72 -13.56 1.26 -9.52
C TRP A 72 -14.82 1.71 -8.77
N PRO A 73 -14.81 1.71 -7.42
CA PRO A 73 -13.79 1.08 -6.56
C PRO A 73 -13.68 -0.43 -6.80
N ALA A 74 -12.52 -1.02 -6.49
CA ALA A 74 -12.28 -2.45 -6.63
C ALA A 74 -13.40 -3.29 -5.98
N GLY A 75 -13.94 -4.24 -6.74
CA GLY A 75 -15.02 -5.12 -6.32
C GLY A 75 -16.37 -4.43 -6.11
N ALA A 76 -16.57 -3.19 -6.61
CA ALA A 76 -17.81 -2.45 -6.41
C ALA A 76 -19.09 -3.18 -6.81
N PRO A 77 -19.19 -3.90 -7.94
CA PRO A 77 -20.41 -4.61 -8.31
C PRO A 77 -20.86 -5.59 -7.23
N SER A 78 -19.95 -6.41 -6.68
CA SER A 78 -20.27 -7.40 -5.66
C SER A 78 -20.21 -6.89 -4.22
N LYS A 79 -19.06 -6.32 -3.80
CA LYS A 79 -18.71 -6.09 -2.39
C LYS A 79 -18.38 -4.64 -2.01
N GLY A 80 -18.16 -3.76 -3.00
CA GLY A 80 -17.74 -2.40 -2.71
C GLY A 80 -18.84 -1.51 -2.13
N PRO A 81 -18.49 -0.30 -1.68
CA PRO A 81 -19.40 0.61 -1.02
C PRO A 81 -20.41 1.23 -1.99
N ASP A 82 -21.56 1.67 -1.46
CA ASP A 82 -22.50 2.51 -2.22
C ASP A 82 -21.83 3.83 -2.65
N GLY A 83 -22.11 4.26 -3.88
CA GLY A 83 -21.54 5.47 -4.45
C GLY A 83 -21.23 5.38 -5.94
N VAL A 84 -20.63 6.45 -6.46
CA VAL A 84 -20.21 6.56 -7.86
C VAL A 84 -19.14 5.50 -8.17
N CYS A 85 -19.35 4.77 -9.25
CA CYS A 85 -18.46 3.69 -9.67
C CYS A 85 -18.54 3.46 -11.19
N GLY A 86 -17.65 2.61 -11.71
CA GLY A 86 -17.63 2.21 -13.11
C GLY A 86 -16.46 1.30 -13.44
N PRO A 87 -16.48 0.67 -14.63
CA PRO A 87 -15.32 -0.05 -15.13
C PRO A 87 -14.14 0.91 -15.32
N CYS A 88 -12.93 0.38 -15.27
CA CYS A 88 -11.73 1.10 -15.59
C CYS A 88 -10.84 0.34 -16.57
N SER A 89 -9.86 1.05 -17.11
CA SER A 89 -8.82 0.51 -17.95
C SER A 89 -7.47 1.00 -17.47
N GLU A 90 -6.54 0.10 -17.22
CA GLU A 90 -5.22 0.45 -16.69
C GLU A 90 -4.15 0.27 -17.76
N ILE A 91 -3.12 1.11 -17.72
CA ILE A 91 -1.98 1.09 -18.63
C ILE A 91 -0.74 0.67 -17.84
N PHE A 92 -0.09 -0.38 -18.30
CA PHE A 92 1.10 -0.95 -17.70
C PHE A 92 2.31 -0.69 -18.58
N PHE A 93 3.45 -0.40 -17.96
CA PHE A 93 4.75 -0.35 -18.60
C PHE A 93 5.61 -1.53 -18.16
N HIS A 94 6.16 -2.28 -19.12
CA HIS A 94 7.03 -3.43 -18.87
C HIS A 94 8.47 -2.99 -18.81
N THR A 95 9.02 -2.84 -17.61
CA THR A 95 10.46 -2.65 -17.36
C THR A 95 11.22 -3.97 -17.48
N ASP A 96 12.55 -3.95 -17.42
CA ASP A 96 13.36 -5.19 -17.43
C ASP A 96 13.21 -5.97 -16.11
N GLY A 97 12.78 -5.28 -15.04
CA GLY A 97 12.53 -5.86 -13.72
C GLY A 97 11.07 -6.27 -13.46
N GLY A 98 10.16 -6.04 -14.42
CA GLY A 98 8.74 -6.39 -14.28
C GLY A 98 7.78 -5.33 -14.84
N SER A 99 6.48 -5.58 -14.65
CA SER A 99 5.40 -4.69 -15.09
C SER A 99 4.99 -3.71 -13.99
N VAL A 100 4.75 -2.45 -14.36
CA VAL A 100 4.28 -1.40 -13.45
C VAL A 100 3.05 -0.73 -14.04
N GLU A 101 1.95 -0.72 -13.29
CA GLU A 101 0.77 0.11 -13.58
C GLU A 101 1.15 1.60 -13.44
N ILE A 102 1.09 2.33 -14.55
CA ILE A 102 1.47 3.75 -14.59
C ILE A 102 0.24 4.67 -14.58
N TRP A 103 -0.87 4.26 -15.18
CA TRP A 103 -2.08 5.08 -15.32
C TRP A 103 -3.35 4.25 -15.28
N ASN A 104 -4.34 4.66 -14.46
CA ASN A 104 -5.69 4.12 -14.44
C ASN A 104 -6.69 5.12 -15.05
N LEU A 105 -7.54 4.66 -15.96
CA LEU A 105 -8.62 5.40 -16.61
C LEU A 105 -9.98 4.87 -16.12
N VAL A 106 -10.65 5.60 -15.24
CA VAL A 106 -11.94 5.20 -14.66
C VAL A 106 -13.11 5.81 -15.43
N PHE A 107 -14.02 4.94 -15.88
CA PHE A 107 -15.19 5.31 -16.66
C PHE A 107 -16.44 5.33 -15.78
N THR A 108 -16.49 6.30 -14.86
CA THR A 108 -17.61 6.41 -13.91
C THR A 108 -18.94 6.61 -14.65
N GLN A 109 -19.83 5.63 -14.52
CA GLN A 109 -21.10 5.58 -15.25
C GLN A 109 -22.25 4.99 -14.44
N PHE A 110 -21.96 4.49 -13.23
CA PHE A 110 -22.94 3.94 -12.32
C PHE A 110 -22.89 4.63 -10.96
N ASN A 111 -24.01 4.60 -10.26
CA ASN A 111 -24.12 4.81 -8.84
C ASN A 111 -24.60 3.50 -8.20
N ARG A 112 -23.74 2.87 -7.41
CA ARG A 112 -24.08 1.66 -6.65
C ARG A 112 -24.98 2.03 -5.48
N VAL A 113 -26.10 1.31 -5.35
CA VAL A 113 -27.06 1.47 -4.25
C VAL A 113 -27.59 0.11 -3.83
N GLY A 114 -27.20 -0.35 -2.63
CA GLY A 114 -27.63 -1.60 -2.03
C GLY A 114 -26.92 -2.84 -2.57
N ASP A 115 -27.51 -4.01 -2.34
CA ASP A 115 -26.89 -5.29 -2.66
C ASP A 115 -27.16 -5.76 -4.10
N PRO A 116 -26.23 -6.52 -4.71
CA PRO A 116 -26.43 -7.10 -6.04
C PRO A 116 -27.66 -8.03 -6.08
N PRO A 117 -28.24 -8.29 -7.28
CA PRO A 117 -27.70 -7.99 -8.61
C PRO A 117 -28.16 -6.64 -9.21
N ASN A 118 -29.11 -5.93 -8.59
CA ASN A 118 -29.72 -4.72 -9.14
C ASN A 118 -29.27 -3.43 -8.43
N ASN A 119 -28.00 -3.38 -8.02
CA ASN A 119 -27.40 -2.28 -7.27
C ASN A 119 -26.78 -1.21 -8.15
N LEU A 120 -26.41 -1.49 -9.40
CA LEU A 120 -25.80 -0.52 -10.30
C LEU A 120 -26.85 0.30 -11.06
N ARG A 121 -27.00 1.58 -10.69
CA ARG A 121 -27.91 2.51 -11.36
C ARG A 121 -27.14 3.43 -12.30
N PRO A 122 -27.54 3.61 -13.56
CA PRO A 122 -26.86 4.55 -14.46
C PRO A 122 -26.82 5.98 -13.90
N LEU A 123 -25.69 6.66 -14.06
CA LEU A 123 -25.57 8.07 -13.71
C LEU A 123 -26.33 8.95 -14.71
N PRO A 124 -26.86 10.12 -14.29
CA PRO A 124 -27.45 11.10 -15.21
C PRO A 124 -26.46 11.62 -16.26
N SER A 125 -25.17 11.61 -15.93
CA SER A 125 -24.08 11.98 -16.82
C SER A 125 -22.88 11.07 -16.54
N LYS A 126 -22.27 10.59 -17.62
CA LYS A 126 -21.04 9.80 -17.55
C LYS A 126 -19.85 10.74 -17.34
N ASN A 127 -18.89 10.32 -16.52
CA ASN A 127 -17.74 11.14 -16.15
C ASN A 127 -16.44 10.34 -16.33
N ILE A 128 -15.33 11.05 -16.42
CA ILE A 128 -13.98 10.46 -16.46
C ILE A 128 -13.22 10.92 -15.22
N ASP A 129 -12.54 9.97 -14.61
CA ASP A 129 -11.56 10.17 -13.55
C ASP A 129 -10.31 9.37 -13.93
N THR A 130 -9.15 10.02 -14.05
CA THR A 130 -7.90 9.34 -14.35
C THR A 130 -6.86 9.60 -13.27
N GLY A 131 -6.02 8.60 -13.02
CA GLY A 131 -4.97 8.67 -12.02
C GLY A 131 -3.67 8.08 -12.53
N MET A 132 -2.67 8.93 -12.74
CA MET A 132 -1.31 8.54 -13.09
C MET A 132 -0.40 8.77 -11.88
N GLY A 133 0.35 7.74 -11.49
CA GLY A 133 1.34 7.84 -10.42
C GLY A 133 2.55 8.63 -10.89
N LEU A 134 2.75 9.86 -10.38
CA LEU A 134 3.89 10.71 -10.78
C LEU A 134 5.20 9.98 -10.54
N GLU A 135 5.40 9.43 -9.35
CA GLU A 135 6.65 8.78 -8.96
C GLU A 135 6.90 7.48 -9.75
N ARG A 136 5.85 6.71 -10.07
CA ARG A 136 5.96 5.51 -10.91
C ARG A 136 6.34 5.88 -12.34
N THR A 137 5.67 6.88 -12.90
CA THR A 137 5.92 7.35 -14.27
C THR A 137 7.31 7.99 -14.39
N ALA A 138 7.73 8.75 -13.38
CA ALA A 138 9.07 9.30 -13.29
C ALA A 138 10.14 8.20 -13.22
N ALA A 139 9.89 7.12 -12.48
CA ALA A 139 10.81 5.98 -12.42
C ALA A 139 11.01 5.34 -13.80
N VAL A 140 9.91 5.13 -14.54
CA VAL A 140 9.95 4.63 -15.92
C VAL A 140 10.74 5.57 -16.84
N LEU A 141 10.45 6.88 -16.80
CA LEU A 141 11.10 7.87 -17.66
C LEU A 141 12.59 8.06 -17.35
N GLN A 142 12.96 7.94 -16.08
CA GLN A 142 14.36 8.06 -15.63
C GLN A 142 15.14 6.74 -15.76
N GLY A 143 14.47 5.64 -16.12
CA GLY A 143 15.08 4.32 -16.29
C GLY A 143 15.59 3.73 -14.97
N VAL A 144 14.85 3.92 -13.88
CA VAL A 144 15.20 3.41 -12.55
C VAL A 144 14.18 2.40 -12.03
N ASP A 145 14.64 1.34 -11.36
CA ASP A 145 13.81 0.19 -10.94
C ASP A 145 12.98 0.45 -9.68
N SER A 146 13.11 1.65 -9.08
CA SER A 146 12.40 2.00 -7.86
C SER A 146 12.01 3.47 -7.87
N ASN A 147 10.79 3.75 -7.41
CA ASN A 147 10.33 5.13 -7.15
C ASN A 147 11.34 5.88 -6.26
N PHE A 148 11.97 5.20 -5.30
CA PHE A 148 12.93 5.83 -4.38
C PHE A 148 14.26 6.22 -5.02
N HIS A 149 14.47 5.87 -6.30
CA HIS A 149 15.65 6.24 -7.07
C HIS A 149 15.41 7.40 -8.04
N ILE A 150 14.18 7.93 -8.09
CA ILE A 150 13.89 9.12 -8.90
C ILE A 150 14.53 10.37 -8.27
N ASP A 151 14.76 11.37 -9.10
CA ASP A 151 15.29 12.68 -8.77
C ASP A 151 14.69 13.36 -7.53
N ILE A 152 13.38 13.21 -7.28
CA ILE A 152 12.71 13.82 -6.11
C ILE A 152 12.68 12.95 -4.85
N LEU A 153 13.03 11.65 -4.92
CA LEU A 153 13.05 10.77 -3.74
C LEU A 153 14.46 10.39 -3.31
N ARG A 154 15.34 10.13 -4.29
CA ARG A 154 16.71 9.71 -4.01
C ARG A 154 17.47 10.66 -3.08
N PRO A 155 17.40 12.01 -3.25
CA PRO A 155 18.08 12.93 -2.34
C PRO A 155 17.52 12.92 -0.92
N ILE A 156 16.24 12.58 -0.74
CA ILE A 156 15.61 12.49 0.59
C ILE A 156 16.05 11.18 1.27
N VAL A 157 16.14 10.09 0.52
CA VAL A 157 16.69 8.81 1.02
C VAL A 157 18.15 8.95 1.46
N GLU A 158 18.95 9.67 0.68
CA GLU A 158 20.35 9.95 1.01
C GLU A 158 20.46 10.84 2.25
N ALA A 159 19.64 11.89 2.37
CA ALA A 159 19.57 12.70 3.58
C ALA A 159 19.13 11.88 4.82
N ALA A 160 18.18 10.94 4.65
CA ALA A 160 17.80 10.01 5.70
C ALA A 160 18.98 9.12 6.12
N ALA A 161 19.76 8.63 5.15
CA ALA A 161 20.95 7.83 5.43
C ALA A 161 22.00 8.63 6.22
N GLU A 162 22.27 9.88 5.81
CA GLU A 162 23.19 10.79 6.49
C GLU A 162 22.74 11.08 7.93
N VAL A 163 21.47 11.41 8.14
CA VAL A 163 20.90 11.65 9.48
C VAL A 163 21.00 10.40 10.37
N CYS A 164 20.88 9.21 9.78
CA CYS A 164 21.05 7.93 10.47
C CYS A 164 22.51 7.49 10.64
N GLY A 165 23.48 8.23 10.09
CA GLY A 165 24.91 7.85 10.13
C GLY A 165 25.25 6.63 9.26
N LEU A 166 24.47 6.36 8.22
CA LEU A 166 24.59 5.21 7.33
C LEU A 166 24.87 5.63 5.89
N LYS A 167 25.29 4.66 5.08
CA LYS A 167 25.27 4.78 3.62
C LYS A 167 24.03 4.09 3.08
N TYR A 168 23.37 4.70 2.09
CA TYR A 168 22.24 4.07 1.43
C TYR A 168 22.69 2.93 0.52
N ASP A 169 22.31 1.71 0.87
CA ASP A 169 22.43 0.53 0.01
C ASP A 169 21.02 -0.01 -0.29
N PRO A 170 20.52 0.11 -1.54
CA PRO A 170 19.18 -0.33 -1.93
C PRO A 170 18.84 -1.78 -1.60
N ALA A 171 19.82 -2.68 -1.68
CA ALA A 171 19.66 -4.12 -1.50
C ALA A 171 19.64 -4.55 -0.03
N SER A 172 20.09 -3.68 0.88
CA SER A 172 20.15 -3.96 2.31
C SER A 172 18.81 -3.72 3.02
N ASP A 173 18.63 -4.38 4.17
CA ASP A 173 17.52 -4.13 5.08
C ASP A 173 17.53 -2.70 5.62
N HIS A 174 18.72 -2.15 5.88
CA HIS A 174 18.86 -0.75 6.24
C HIS A 174 18.35 0.16 5.12
N GLY A 175 18.65 -0.16 3.87
CA GLY A 175 18.09 0.53 2.70
C GLY A 175 16.56 0.46 2.65
N ARG A 176 15.95 -0.66 3.01
CA ARG A 176 14.47 -0.79 3.10
C ARG A 176 13.91 0.15 4.17
N ARG A 177 14.53 0.21 5.35
CA ARG A 177 14.13 1.12 6.45
C ARG A 177 14.29 2.59 6.05
N LEU A 178 15.39 2.96 5.40
CA LEU A 178 15.64 4.33 4.93
C LEU A 178 14.59 4.80 3.91
N ARG A 179 14.15 3.92 3.00
CA ARG A 179 13.04 4.22 2.08
C ARG A 179 11.72 4.46 2.83
N ARG A 180 11.43 3.64 3.85
CA ARG A 180 10.22 3.80 4.67
C ARG A 180 10.23 5.11 5.47
N ILE A 181 11.35 5.45 6.09
CA ILE A 181 11.55 6.74 6.77
C ILE A 181 11.32 7.89 5.79
N THR A 182 11.86 7.80 4.57
CA THR A 182 11.71 8.81 3.51
C THR A 182 10.26 8.99 3.10
N ASP A 183 9.53 7.91 2.86
CA ASP A 183 8.12 7.95 2.51
C ASP A 183 7.29 8.59 3.64
N HIS A 184 7.49 8.11 4.87
CA HIS A 184 6.71 8.58 6.01
C HIS A 184 7.00 10.03 6.36
N VAL A 185 8.25 10.51 6.22
CA VAL A 185 8.54 11.93 6.49
C VAL A 185 7.93 12.85 5.45
N ARG A 186 7.80 12.41 4.18
CA ARG A 186 7.01 13.16 3.18
C ARG A 186 5.56 13.25 3.61
N ALA A 187 4.92 12.12 3.92
CA ALA A 187 3.52 12.07 4.33
C ALA A 187 3.24 12.94 5.57
N CYS A 188 4.06 12.80 6.62
CA CYS A 188 3.94 13.61 7.83
C CYS A 188 4.18 15.10 7.56
N THR A 189 5.18 15.45 6.74
CA THR A 189 5.50 16.86 6.43
C THR A 189 4.34 17.56 5.75
N PHE A 190 3.77 16.97 4.69
CA PHE A 190 2.61 17.53 3.99
C PHE A 190 1.36 17.55 4.87
N ALA A 191 1.08 16.47 5.60
CA ALA A 191 -0.10 16.40 6.45
C ALA A 191 -0.08 17.47 7.56
N ILE A 192 1.05 17.65 8.24
CA ILE A 192 1.18 18.65 9.30
C ILE A 192 1.17 20.08 8.73
N HIS A 193 1.77 20.30 7.55
CA HIS A 193 1.63 21.57 6.82
C HIS A 193 0.15 21.93 6.59
N GLU A 194 -0.66 20.93 6.19
CA GLU A 194 -2.12 21.03 6.01
C GLU A 194 -2.93 20.94 7.33
N ASN A 195 -2.31 21.20 8.48
CA ASN A 195 -2.94 21.21 9.81
C ASN A 195 -3.51 19.86 10.29
N VAL A 196 -3.00 18.74 9.77
CA VAL A 196 -3.30 17.40 10.27
C VAL A 196 -2.20 16.97 11.23
N TYR A 197 -2.45 17.20 12.53
CA TYR A 197 -1.50 16.91 13.61
C TYR A 197 -1.59 15.45 14.09
N PRO A 198 -0.47 14.85 14.55
CA PRO A 198 -0.49 13.56 15.23
C PRO A 198 -1.50 13.53 16.38
N GLY A 199 -2.33 12.48 16.45
CA GLY A 199 -3.40 12.36 17.44
C GLY A 199 -3.87 10.91 17.62
N ASN A 200 -4.86 10.69 18.47
CA ASN A 200 -5.36 9.33 18.78
C ASN A 200 -6.61 8.93 17.99
N LYS A 201 -7.07 9.77 17.04
CA LYS A 201 -8.33 9.55 16.31
C LYS A 201 -8.19 9.91 14.83
N LYS A 202 -8.90 9.19 13.98
CA LYS A 202 -9.08 9.49 12.53
C LYS A 202 -7.73 9.77 11.83
N GLN A 203 -7.66 10.80 10.99
CA GLN A 203 -6.45 11.17 10.25
C GLN A 203 -5.25 11.46 11.16
N GLY A 204 -5.47 12.02 12.36
CA GLY A 204 -4.38 12.27 13.31
C GLY A 204 -3.72 10.99 13.81
N TYR A 205 -4.50 9.90 13.96
CA TYR A 205 -3.95 8.58 14.29
C TYR A 205 -3.10 8.01 13.16
N VAL A 206 -3.50 8.22 11.90
CA VAL A 206 -2.70 7.81 10.73
C VAL A 206 -1.35 8.51 10.73
N ILE A 207 -1.32 9.84 10.93
CA ILE A 207 -0.05 10.60 10.97
C ILE A 207 0.82 10.16 12.15
N LYS A 208 0.22 9.97 13.33
CA LYS A 208 0.91 9.45 14.51
C LYS A 208 1.52 8.09 14.25
N ARG A 209 0.79 7.18 13.59
CA ARG A 209 1.26 5.84 13.23
C ARG A 209 2.45 5.88 12.27
N LEU A 210 2.36 6.65 11.19
CA LEU A 210 3.45 6.78 10.21
C LEU A 210 4.72 7.35 10.86
N LEU A 211 4.58 8.37 11.69
CA LEU A 211 5.70 8.97 12.42
C LEU A 211 6.35 7.95 13.37
N ARG A 212 5.56 7.29 14.22
CA ARG A 212 6.08 6.28 15.16
C ARG A 212 6.73 5.09 14.44
N ARG A 213 6.22 4.73 13.27
CA ARG A 213 6.80 3.69 12.41
C ARG A 213 8.19 4.07 11.92
N ALA A 214 8.37 5.29 11.44
CA ALA A 214 9.68 5.80 11.04
C ALA A 214 10.64 5.90 12.24
N VAL A 215 10.14 6.30 13.42
CA VAL A 215 10.94 6.32 14.65
C VAL A 215 11.41 4.92 15.05
N LEU A 216 10.54 3.91 14.97
CA LEU A 216 10.92 2.51 15.22
C LEU A 216 12.01 2.06 14.24
N ASP A 217 11.89 2.38 12.96
CA ASP A 217 12.95 2.08 11.98
C ASP A 217 14.26 2.75 12.36
N GLY A 218 14.24 4.04 12.72
CA GLY A 218 15.42 4.73 13.21
C GLY A 218 16.02 4.08 14.45
N ARG A 219 15.19 3.64 15.38
CA ARG A 219 15.61 2.92 16.59
C ARG A 219 16.31 1.60 16.24
N GLN A 220 15.75 0.84 15.30
CA GLN A 220 16.35 -0.41 14.80
C GLN A 220 17.65 -0.18 14.00
N LEU A 221 17.84 1.03 13.46
CA LEU A 221 19.11 1.48 12.87
C LEU A 221 20.13 1.98 13.90
N GLY A 222 19.79 1.98 15.19
CA GLY A 222 20.68 2.37 16.29
C GLY A 222 20.57 3.83 16.75
N LEU A 223 19.54 4.56 16.31
CA LEU A 223 19.29 5.93 16.80
C LEU A 223 18.64 5.90 18.19
N HIS A 224 19.07 6.79 19.07
CA HIS A 224 18.61 6.88 20.46
C HIS A 224 17.91 8.20 20.80
N GLY A 225 17.56 9.00 19.78
CA GLY A 225 16.86 10.26 19.97
C GLY A 225 16.27 10.80 18.66
N PRO A 226 15.51 11.91 18.73
CA PRO A 226 14.80 12.48 17.59
C PRO A 226 15.72 12.77 16.40
N PHE A 227 15.25 12.42 15.21
CA PHE A 227 16.01 12.52 13.98
C PHE A 227 15.14 12.87 12.77
N MET A 228 13.90 12.39 12.72
CA MET A 228 13.01 12.54 11.58
C MET A 228 12.70 14.01 11.30
N PHE A 229 12.58 14.84 12.35
CA PHE A 229 12.38 16.29 12.19
C PHE A 229 13.48 16.99 11.38
N LYS A 230 14.69 16.43 11.33
CA LYS A 230 15.83 16.98 10.57
C LYS A 230 15.66 16.81 9.05
N LEU A 231 14.75 15.95 8.60
CA LEU A 231 14.48 15.69 7.20
C LEU A 231 13.44 16.64 6.60
N VAL A 232 12.64 17.31 7.44
CA VAL A 232 11.59 18.26 6.99
C VAL A 232 12.14 19.36 6.07
N PRO A 233 13.28 20.02 6.36
CA PRO A 233 13.84 21.01 5.45
C PRO A 233 14.19 20.42 4.08
N LYS A 234 14.68 19.17 4.03
CA LYS A 234 15.04 18.53 2.76
C LYS A 234 13.81 18.18 1.93
N VAL A 235 12.73 17.72 2.58
CA VAL A 235 11.44 17.51 1.91
C VAL A 235 10.94 18.82 1.30
N ALA A 236 10.94 19.91 2.07
CA ALA A 236 10.50 21.23 1.60
C ALA A 236 11.36 21.78 0.46
N GLU A 237 12.68 21.58 0.53
CA GLU A 237 13.62 21.97 -0.54
C GLU A 237 13.30 21.29 -1.87
N ILE A 238 13.16 19.96 -1.87
CA ILE A 238 12.90 19.16 -3.08
C ILE A 238 11.52 19.45 -3.66
N MET A 239 10.52 19.65 -2.80
CA MET A 239 9.12 19.85 -3.22
C MET A 239 8.76 21.33 -3.50
N ARG A 240 9.72 22.26 -3.37
CA ARG A 240 9.49 23.72 -3.47
C ARG A 240 8.93 24.18 -4.81
N GLY A 241 9.26 23.48 -5.90
CA GLY A 241 8.80 23.84 -7.25
C GLY A 241 7.27 23.83 -7.36
N PRO A 242 6.63 22.67 -7.15
CA PRO A 242 5.17 22.56 -7.16
C PRO A 242 4.48 23.10 -5.89
N TYR A 243 5.16 23.09 -4.73
CA TYR A 243 4.59 23.47 -3.42
C TYR A 243 5.47 24.51 -2.70
N PRO A 244 5.58 25.75 -3.22
CA PRO A 244 6.43 26.78 -2.61
C PRO A 244 6.02 27.13 -1.17
N GLU A 245 4.73 27.06 -0.84
CA GLU A 245 4.13 27.32 0.47
C GLU A 245 4.65 26.39 1.57
N LEU A 246 5.15 25.20 1.21
CA LEU A 246 5.72 24.25 2.16
C LEU A 246 6.93 24.85 2.92
N SER A 247 7.62 25.80 2.30
CA SER A 247 8.75 26.51 2.91
C SER A 247 8.34 27.39 4.10
N GLU A 248 7.09 27.82 4.17
CA GLU A 248 6.59 28.75 5.18
C GLU A 248 6.39 28.08 6.55
N THR A 249 6.16 26.77 6.57
CA THR A 249 5.83 26.03 7.80
C THR A 249 6.93 25.07 8.26
N VAL A 250 8.09 25.00 7.58
CA VAL A 250 9.18 24.05 7.88
C VAL A 250 9.51 23.98 9.37
N GLY A 251 9.69 25.13 10.03
CA GLY A 251 10.02 25.18 11.45
C GLY A 251 8.89 24.65 12.35
N ALA A 252 7.64 24.99 12.04
CA ALA A 252 6.48 24.52 12.80
C ALA A 252 6.29 23.01 12.63
N VAL A 253 6.36 22.51 11.40
CA VAL A 253 6.26 21.09 11.06
C VAL A 253 7.37 20.29 11.75
N ALA A 254 8.62 20.76 11.66
CA ALA A 254 9.75 20.10 12.32
C ALA A 254 9.58 20.04 13.84
N ASN A 255 9.06 21.09 14.48
CA ASN A 255 8.78 21.06 15.92
C ASN A 255 7.70 20.04 16.28
N VAL A 256 6.59 19.98 15.53
CA VAL A 256 5.52 18.98 15.77
C VAL A 256 6.07 17.56 15.63
N ILE A 257 6.88 17.29 14.61
CA ILE A 257 7.49 15.98 14.42
C ILE A 257 8.42 15.66 15.60
N ARG A 258 9.31 16.60 15.98
CA ARG A 258 10.24 16.42 17.09
C ARG A 258 9.50 16.11 18.40
N ASP A 259 8.43 16.84 18.71
CA ASP A 259 7.70 16.67 19.96
C ASP A 259 7.03 15.28 20.03
N GLU A 260 6.51 14.75 18.93
CA GLU A 260 6.01 13.36 18.89
C GLU A 260 7.14 12.33 18.91
N GLU A 261 8.28 12.59 18.28
CA GLU A 261 9.48 11.74 18.40
C GLU A 261 9.92 11.64 19.85
N ASP A 262 10.10 12.77 20.54
CA ASP A 262 10.50 12.82 21.96
C ASP A 262 9.53 12.04 22.85
N ASN A 263 8.22 12.25 22.65
CA ASN A 263 7.19 11.53 23.38
C ASN A 263 7.30 10.02 23.17
N PHE A 264 7.53 9.56 21.93
CA PHE A 264 7.59 8.13 21.65
C PHE A 264 8.93 7.50 22.06
N PHE A 265 10.06 8.19 21.90
CA PHE A 265 11.37 7.72 22.37
C PHE A 265 11.37 7.47 23.88
N SER A 266 10.61 8.26 24.65
CA SER A 266 10.48 8.06 26.10
C SER A 266 9.84 6.72 26.49
N THR A 267 9.06 6.08 25.60
CA THR A 267 8.35 4.83 25.89
C THR A 267 8.80 3.64 25.03
N ILE A 268 9.43 3.89 23.87
CA ILE A 268 9.73 2.84 22.89
C ILE A 268 10.66 1.76 23.44
N ASP A 269 11.67 2.10 24.24
CA ASP A 269 12.62 1.13 24.79
C ASP A 269 11.95 0.15 25.75
N ALA A 270 11.07 0.65 26.61
CA ALA A 270 10.26 -0.19 27.50
C ALA A 270 9.29 -1.07 26.70
N GLY A 271 8.71 -0.53 25.62
CA GLY A 271 7.87 -1.29 24.69
C GLY A 271 8.65 -2.44 24.04
N LEU A 272 9.82 -2.16 23.47
CA LEU A 272 10.67 -3.16 22.81
C LEU A 272 11.10 -4.29 23.76
N GLN A 273 11.48 -3.96 24.99
CA GLN A 273 11.80 -4.98 26.00
C GLN A 273 10.63 -5.93 26.29
N LYS A 274 9.39 -5.41 26.30
CA LYS A 274 8.19 -6.24 26.48
C LYS A 274 7.91 -7.10 25.26
N VAL A 275 8.06 -6.54 24.06
CA VAL A 275 7.93 -7.29 22.81
C VAL A 275 8.92 -8.46 22.77
N ASP A 276 10.18 -8.22 23.14
CA ASP A 276 11.19 -9.28 23.25
C ASP A 276 10.79 -10.37 24.25
N GLY A 277 10.18 -9.97 25.37
CA GLY A 277 9.60 -10.89 26.36
C GLY A 277 8.52 -11.79 25.75
N ILE A 278 7.53 -11.19 25.08
CA ILE A 278 6.44 -11.90 24.38
C ILE A 278 7.03 -12.89 23.37
N PHE A 279 7.98 -12.44 22.53
CA PHE A 279 8.60 -13.29 21.51
C PHE A 279 9.41 -14.44 22.10
N ASN A 280 10.12 -14.22 23.21
CA ASN A 280 10.87 -15.28 23.88
C ASN A 280 9.93 -16.33 24.49
N GLU A 281 8.82 -15.90 25.08
CA GLU A 281 7.80 -16.82 25.59
C GLU A 281 7.17 -17.63 24.44
N MET A 282 6.81 -16.97 23.33
CA MET A 282 6.27 -17.64 22.15
C MET A 282 7.21 -18.70 21.60
N ARG A 283 8.52 -18.42 21.51
CA ARG A 283 9.53 -19.41 21.11
C ARG A 283 9.58 -20.59 22.08
N ALA A 284 9.55 -20.32 23.39
CA ALA A 284 9.58 -21.36 24.41
C ALA A 284 8.32 -22.25 24.37
N SER A 285 7.16 -21.68 24.07
CA SER A 285 5.89 -22.39 23.97
C SER A 285 5.55 -22.89 22.56
N SER A 286 6.45 -22.74 21.58
CA SER A 286 6.20 -23.06 20.15
C SER A 286 4.94 -22.39 19.56
N ARG A 287 4.60 -21.19 20.05
CA ARG A 287 3.53 -20.36 19.48
C ARG A 287 4.08 -19.56 18.31
N VAL A 288 3.29 -19.45 17.24
CA VAL A 288 3.67 -18.71 16.03
C VAL A 288 2.87 -17.42 15.83
N MET A 289 1.80 -17.20 16.61
CA MET A 289 0.90 -16.06 16.49
C MET A 289 0.94 -15.22 17.78
N VAL A 290 1.12 -13.91 17.63
CA VAL A 290 0.94 -12.93 18.71
C VAL A 290 -0.55 -12.85 19.03
N ASP A 291 -0.88 -13.08 20.29
CA ASP A 291 -2.27 -13.07 20.76
C ASP A 291 -2.87 -11.66 20.74
N GLY A 292 -4.15 -11.56 20.42
CA GLY A 292 -4.88 -10.29 20.38
C GLY A 292 -4.89 -9.56 21.72
N HIS A 293 -4.91 -10.31 22.83
CA HIS A 293 -4.83 -9.78 24.19
C HIS A 293 -3.47 -9.16 24.49
N ASP A 294 -2.38 -9.87 24.17
CA ASP A 294 -1.01 -9.37 24.34
C ASP A 294 -0.79 -8.08 23.52
N ALA A 295 -1.30 -8.07 22.28
CA ALA A 295 -1.27 -6.90 21.42
C ALA A 295 -2.11 -5.73 21.99
N PHE A 296 -3.27 -6.02 22.56
CA PHE A 296 -4.12 -5.03 23.21
C PHE A 296 -3.45 -4.45 24.45
N GLU A 297 -2.82 -5.26 25.29
CA GLU A 297 -2.07 -4.78 26.46
C GLU A 297 -0.91 -3.86 26.04
N MET A 298 -0.15 -4.25 25.01
CA MET A 298 0.91 -3.43 24.43
C MET A 298 0.38 -2.07 23.96
N TYR A 299 -0.80 -2.04 23.34
CA TYR A 299 -1.43 -0.81 22.88
C TYR A 299 -1.98 0.04 24.04
N ALA A 300 -2.84 -0.54 24.88
CA ALA A 300 -3.58 0.17 25.92
C ALA A 300 -2.70 0.61 27.08
N THR A 301 -1.76 -0.24 27.50
CA THR A 301 -0.92 -0.01 28.69
C THR A 301 0.41 0.65 28.34
N HIS A 302 1.00 0.29 27.19
CA HIS A 302 2.34 0.75 26.80
C HIS A 302 2.35 1.76 25.66
N GLY A 303 1.19 2.05 25.06
CA GLY A 303 1.07 2.97 23.93
C GLY A 303 1.84 2.49 22.70
N PHE A 304 2.15 1.18 22.63
CA PHE A 304 2.87 0.58 21.52
C PHE A 304 1.87 0.21 20.43
N PRO A 305 1.91 0.84 19.24
CA PRO A 305 0.90 0.62 18.23
C PRO A 305 0.88 -0.84 17.74
N PRO A 306 -0.31 -1.44 17.54
CA PRO A 306 -0.44 -2.84 17.13
C PRO A 306 0.23 -3.10 15.77
N GLU A 307 0.25 -2.14 14.85
CA GLU A 307 0.94 -2.29 13.56
C GLU A 307 2.47 -2.34 13.68
N LEU A 308 3.03 -1.68 14.70
CA LEU A 308 4.45 -1.79 14.99
C LEU A 308 4.77 -3.19 15.50
N LEU A 309 3.89 -3.73 16.38
CA LEU A 309 4.02 -5.09 16.89
C LEU A 309 3.83 -6.12 15.78
N GLU A 310 2.84 -5.97 14.91
CA GLU A 310 2.63 -6.81 13.72
C GLU A 310 3.90 -6.87 12.87
N THR A 311 4.55 -5.72 12.64
CA THR A 311 5.77 -5.77 11.85
C THR A 311 6.91 -6.44 12.59
N LEU A 312 7.14 -6.12 13.86
CA LEU A 312 8.20 -6.78 14.63
C LEU A 312 7.97 -8.30 14.68
N ALA A 313 6.70 -8.72 14.82
CA ALA A 313 6.31 -10.13 14.74
C ALA A 313 6.72 -10.73 13.39
N ALA A 314 6.36 -10.08 12.29
CA ALA A 314 6.71 -10.52 10.94
C ALA A 314 8.23 -10.60 10.71
N GLU A 315 9.02 -9.64 11.20
CA GLU A 315 10.50 -9.67 11.14
C GLU A 315 11.09 -10.87 11.90
N HIS A 316 10.36 -11.42 12.87
CA HIS A 316 10.71 -12.62 13.62
C HIS A 316 9.97 -13.89 13.17
N ASN A 317 9.30 -13.86 12.01
CA ASN A 317 8.49 -14.96 11.45
C ASN A 317 7.30 -15.36 12.33
N PHE A 318 6.74 -14.42 13.09
CA PHE A 318 5.49 -14.57 13.80
C PHE A 318 4.33 -13.92 13.05
N THR A 319 3.13 -14.48 13.21
CA THR A 319 1.87 -13.92 12.74
C THR A 319 1.22 -13.07 13.84
N PHE A 320 0.14 -12.36 13.50
CA PHE A 320 -0.52 -11.41 14.39
C PHE A 320 -2.04 -11.59 14.36
N ASP A 321 -2.66 -11.75 15.52
CA ASP A 321 -4.11 -11.91 15.62
C ASP A 321 -4.83 -10.54 15.63
N TRP A 322 -5.10 -10.03 14.44
CA TRP A 322 -5.93 -8.83 14.26
C TRP A 322 -7.38 -9.03 14.73
N THR A 323 -7.91 -10.25 14.67
CA THR A 323 -9.31 -10.51 15.04
C THR A 323 -9.47 -10.44 16.56
N GLY A 324 -8.59 -11.11 17.30
CA GLY A 324 -8.54 -11.02 18.76
C GLY A 324 -8.26 -9.60 19.24
N PHE A 325 -7.30 -8.90 18.64
CA PHE A 325 -7.01 -7.50 19.01
C PHE A 325 -8.24 -6.61 18.84
N ARG A 326 -9.00 -6.76 17.75
CA ARG A 326 -10.23 -6.00 17.53
C ARG A 326 -11.32 -6.36 18.55
N ALA A 327 -11.45 -7.64 18.90
CA ALA A 327 -12.41 -8.07 19.92
C ALA A 327 -12.11 -7.41 21.29
N GLU A 328 -10.84 -7.40 21.69
CA GLU A 328 -10.38 -6.73 22.92
C GLU A 328 -10.62 -5.22 22.89
N MET A 329 -10.34 -4.57 21.75
CA MET A 329 -10.66 -3.16 21.55
C MET A 329 -12.16 -2.88 21.66
N GLU A 330 -13.02 -3.72 21.07
CA GLU A 330 -14.47 -3.56 21.16
C GLU A 330 -14.99 -3.74 22.60
N ASP A 331 -14.44 -4.70 23.34
CA ASP A 331 -14.82 -4.94 24.73
C ASP A 331 -14.35 -3.79 25.64
N HIS A 332 -13.16 -3.26 25.40
CA HIS A 332 -12.70 -2.06 26.09
C HIS A 332 -13.55 -0.82 25.74
N GLU A 333 -13.95 -0.63 24.47
CA GLU A 333 -14.83 0.47 24.05
C GLU A 333 -16.20 0.41 24.74
N LYS A 334 -16.79 -0.80 24.89
CA LYS A 334 -18.06 -1.01 25.61
C LYS A 334 -17.96 -0.61 27.08
N VAL A 335 -16.80 -0.83 27.70
CA VAL A 335 -16.53 -0.47 29.11
C VAL A 335 -16.20 1.01 29.26
N SER A 336 -15.47 1.61 28.32
CA SER A 336 -14.97 2.99 28.41
C SER A 336 -15.89 4.04 27.78
N GLY A 337 -16.98 3.65 27.11
CA GLY A 337 -17.97 4.55 26.51
C GLY A 337 -17.43 5.45 25.37
N GLY A 338 -16.28 5.09 24.78
CA GLY A 338 -15.56 5.89 23.78
C GLY A 338 -15.68 5.29 22.38
N GLY A 339 -16.22 6.04 21.43
CA GLY A 339 -16.58 5.53 20.10
C GLY A 339 -15.46 5.41 19.05
N GLN A 340 -15.69 4.42 18.18
CA GLN A 340 -15.30 4.22 16.77
C GLN A 340 -13.81 4.20 16.43
N VAL A 341 -13.18 3.04 16.62
CA VAL A 341 -11.91 2.65 15.97
C VAL A 341 -12.11 1.68 14.77
N LYS A 342 -13.36 1.33 14.43
CA LYS A 342 -13.70 0.23 13.48
C LYS A 342 -13.14 0.34 12.05
N GLU A 343 -12.86 1.54 11.52
CA GLU A 343 -12.52 1.69 10.08
C GLU A 343 -11.01 1.66 9.76
N LEU A 344 -10.11 1.73 10.74
CA LEU A 344 -8.68 1.98 10.48
C LEU A 344 -7.81 0.72 10.28
N PHE A 345 -8.32 -0.47 10.61
CA PHE A 345 -7.53 -1.69 10.74
C PHE A 345 -7.90 -2.81 9.75
N LYS A 346 -8.29 -2.52 8.50
CA LYS A 346 -8.55 -3.59 7.51
C LYS A 346 -7.23 -4.12 6.90
N SER A 347 -6.65 -5.16 7.49
CA SER A 347 -5.69 -6.06 6.83
C SER A 347 -6.21 -7.50 6.93
N GLY A 348 -6.01 -8.28 5.87
CA GLY A 348 -6.42 -9.68 5.80
C GLY A 348 -5.30 -10.65 6.23
N PRO A 349 -5.62 -11.93 6.50
CA PRO A 349 -4.62 -12.93 6.91
C PRO A 349 -3.54 -13.18 5.85
N LEU A 350 -3.87 -12.99 4.57
CA LEU A 350 -2.92 -13.12 3.46
C LEU A 350 -1.81 -12.06 3.52
N ASP A 351 -2.14 -10.83 3.91
CA ASP A 351 -1.15 -9.75 4.09
C ASP A 351 -0.25 -10.01 5.28
N ALA A 352 -0.79 -10.60 6.36
CA ALA A 352 -0.01 -11.00 7.52
C ALA A 352 1.00 -12.11 7.17
N LEU A 353 0.58 -13.10 6.37
CA LEU A 353 1.45 -14.17 5.85
C LEU A 353 2.51 -13.65 4.88
N LYS A 354 2.14 -12.77 3.94
CA LYS A 354 3.07 -12.12 2.99
C LYS A 354 4.14 -11.29 3.70
N LYS A 355 3.82 -10.67 4.83
CA LYS A 355 4.78 -9.92 5.66
C LYS A 355 5.71 -10.84 6.46
N ALA A 356 5.18 -11.92 7.03
CA ALA A 356 5.91 -12.82 7.94
C ALA A 356 6.85 -13.79 7.21
N LEU A 357 6.48 -14.24 6.02
CA LEU A 357 7.32 -15.05 5.15
C LEU A 357 8.04 -14.08 4.22
N HIS A 358 9.37 -14.09 4.16
CA HIS A 358 10.16 -13.21 3.28
C HIS A 358 10.00 -13.53 1.77
N GLY A 359 8.76 -13.62 1.28
CA GLY A 359 8.39 -14.04 -0.07
C GLY A 359 8.32 -15.56 -0.26
N SER A 360 7.75 -15.97 -1.40
CA SER A 360 7.81 -17.33 -1.92
C SER A 360 8.87 -17.37 -3.04
N GLU A 361 9.78 -18.36 -3.02
CA GLU A 361 10.79 -18.52 -4.07
C GLU A 361 10.12 -18.87 -5.41
N PHE A 362 10.24 -18.00 -6.41
CA PHE A 362 9.67 -18.26 -7.73
C PHE A 362 10.60 -19.12 -8.59
N LEU A 363 10.12 -20.29 -9.02
CA LEU A 363 10.87 -21.29 -9.78
C LEU A 363 10.48 -21.36 -11.26
N GLY A 364 9.43 -20.65 -11.67
CA GLY A 364 8.79 -20.79 -12.99
C GLY A 364 9.65 -20.37 -14.18
N TYR A 365 10.82 -19.76 -13.94
CA TYR A 365 11.84 -19.51 -14.98
C TYR A 365 12.64 -20.77 -15.36
N GLN A 366 12.72 -21.76 -14.46
CA GLN A 366 13.62 -22.91 -14.59
C GLN A 366 12.87 -24.24 -14.62
N GLN A 367 11.77 -24.34 -13.88
CA GLN A 367 11.06 -25.59 -13.65
C GLN A 367 9.55 -25.35 -13.65
N VAL A 368 8.79 -26.30 -14.21
CA VAL A 368 7.32 -26.29 -14.25
C VAL A 368 6.69 -27.11 -13.11
N GLU A 369 7.51 -27.86 -12.37
CA GLU A 369 7.11 -28.67 -11.23
C GLU A 369 8.11 -28.50 -10.10
N ALA A 370 7.64 -28.41 -8.86
CA ALA A 370 8.51 -28.30 -7.69
C ALA A 370 7.88 -28.95 -6.46
N LYS A 371 8.72 -29.50 -5.58
CA LYS A 371 8.30 -29.87 -4.22
C LYS A 371 8.36 -28.63 -3.34
N ALA A 372 7.24 -28.25 -2.75
CA ALA A 372 7.12 -27.10 -1.87
C ALA A 372 6.63 -27.51 -0.47
N LYS A 373 6.92 -26.67 0.51
CA LYS A 373 6.40 -26.77 1.87
C LYS A 373 5.18 -25.85 2.01
N VAL A 374 4.09 -26.39 2.57
CA VAL A 374 2.96 -25.57 3.00
C VAL A 374 3.39 -24.76 4.22
N VAL A 375 3.35 -23.44 4.09
CA VAL A 375 3.74 -22.47 5.12
C VAL A 375 2.56 -21.68 5.67
N GLY A 376 1.38 -21.80 5.05
CA GLY A 376 0.13 -21.28 5.56
C GLY A 376 -1.08 -21.89 4.88
N LEU A 377 -2.17 -22.01 5.63
CA LEU A 377 -3.50 -22.37 5.12
C LEU A 377 -4.47 -21.27 5.56
N ILE A 378 -5.27 -20.78 4.62
CA ILE A 378 -6.33 -19.80 4.91
C ILE A 378 -7.65 -20.38 4.41
N ALA A 379 -8.64 -20.42 5.31
CA ALA A 379 -10.02 -20.76 4.99
C ALA A 379 -10.95 -19.73 5.66
N HIS A 380 -12.02 -19.32 4.97
CA HIS A 380 -12.98 -18.32 5.49
C HIS A 380 -12.31 -17.02 5.99
N ASP A 381 -11.30 -16.53 5.27
CA ASP A 381 -10.50 -15.35 5.67
C ASP A 381 -9.87 -15.48 7.08
N GLN A 382 -9.51 -16.70 7.50
CA GLN A 382 -8.78 -16.96 8.74
C GLN A 382 -7.63 -17.93 8.50
N LEU A 383 -6.52 -17.73 9.22
CA LEU A 383 -5.39 -18.66 9.22
C LEU A 383 -5.80 -19.93 10.00
N CYS A 384 -5.51 -21.10 9.45
CA CYS A 384 -5.86 -22.38 10.09
C CYS A 384 -4.64 -23.31 10.15
N ASP A 385 -4.52 -24.08 11.24
CA ASP A 385 -3.46 -25.08 11.39
C ASP A 385 -3.78 -26.40 10.64
N GLN A 386 -5.07 -26.71 10.47
CA GLN A 386 -5.57 -27.91 9.80
C GLN A 386 -6.97 -27.69 9.24
N ILE A 387 -7.31 -28.36 8.14
CA ILE A 387 -8.67 -28.37 7.55
C ILE A 387 -9.10 -29.83 7.40
N GLU A 388 -10.18 -30.23 8.08
CA GLU A 388 -10.65 -31.63 8.11
C GLU A 388 -11.84 -31.92 7.17
N GLU A 389 -12.67 -30.92 6.85
CA GLU A 389 -13.83 -31.07 5.95
C GLU A 389 -13.86 -29.99 4.87
N LEU A 390 -14.01 -30.41 3.61
CA LEU A 390 -14.15 -29.54 2.44
C LEU A 390 -15.59 -29.64 1.92
N ASN A 391 -16.38 -28.59 2.13
CA ASN A 391 -17.74 -28.54 1.59
C ASN A 391 -17.79 -28.21 0.08
N GLY A 392 -16.62 -28.06 -0.57
CA GLY A 392 -16.46 -27.82 -2.01
C GLY A 392 -16.96 -26.47 -2.52
N LYS A 393 -17.52 -25.63 -1.64
CA LYS A 393 -18.09 -24.31 -1.97
C LYS A 393 -17.20 -23.13 -1.58
N ASP A 394 -16.32 -23.32 -0.60
CA ASP A 394 -15.48 -22.25 -0.06
C ASP A 394 -14.04 -22.38 -0.58
N PRO A 395 -13.46 -21.32 -1.18
CA PRO A 395 -12.08 -21.35 -1.64
C PRO A 395 -11.13 -21.44 -0.45
N ILE A 396 -10.06 -22.22 -0.62
CA ILE A 396 -8.98 -22.34 0.35
C ILE A 396 -7.72 -21.79 -0.29
N VAL A 397 -7.00 -20.95 0.46
CA VAL A 397 -5.72 -20.43 0.03
C VAL A 397 -4.62 -21.25 0.69
N VAL A 398 -3.77 -21.85 -0.14
CA VAL A 398 -2.56 -22.55 0.31
C VAL A 398 -1.36 -21.67 0.01
N VAL A 399 -0.57 -21.34 1.03
CA VAL A 399 0.64 -20.54 0.88
C VAL A 399 1.85 -21.48 0.92
N LEU A 400 2.73 -21.34 -0.07
CA LEU A 400 3.90 -22.19 -0.29
C LEU A 400 5.20 -21.39 -0.14
N ASP A 401 6.25 -22.04 0.37
CA ASP A 401 7.60 -21.43 0.47
C ASP A 401 8.25 -21.18 -0.90
N ARG A 402 7.83 -21.93 -1.93
CA ARG A 402 8.29 -21.81 -3.31
C ARG A 402 7.20 -22.23 -4.29
N THR A 403 7.22 -21.68 -5.51
CA THR A 403 6.20 -21.99 -6.52
C THR A 403 6.72 -21.85 -7.95
N PRO A 404 6.38 -22.78 -8.86
CA PRO A 404 6.55 -22.58 -10.30
C PRO A 404 5.38 -21.81 -10.95
N PHE A 405 4.29 -21.56 -10.20
CA PHE A 405 3.12 -20.85 -10.70
C PHE A 405 3.36 -19.35 -10.77
N TYR A 406 3.03 -18.75 -11.91
CA TYR A 406 3.02 -17.31 -12.10
C TYR A 406 1.91 -16.68 -11.26
N GLY A 407 2.15 -15.47 -10.75
CA GLY A 407 1.10 -14.69 -10.09
C GLY A 407 -0.02 -14.37 -11.06
N GLU A 408 -1.26 -14.51 -10.61
CA GLU A 408 -2.47 -14.24 -11.40
C GLU A 408 -2.71 -12.74 -11.62
N SER A 409 -2.21 -11.90 -10.71
CA SER A 409 -2.19 -10.44 -10.83
C SER A 409 -0.83 -9.86 -10.44
N GLY A 410 -0.33 -8.92 -11.25
CA GLY A 410 0.98 -8.30 -11.08
C GLY A 410 0.93 -7.08 -10.15
N GLY A 411 1.80 -7.05 -9.14
CA GLY A 411 1.95 -5.91 -8.23
C GLY A 411 2.63 -6.31 -6.92
N GLN A 412 3.93 -6.02 -6.83
CA GLN A 412 4.87 -6.34 -5.73
C GLN A 412 4.96 -7.79 -5.25
#